data_AF-A0A1A3QT17-F1
#
_entry.id   AF-A0A1A3QT17-F1
#
_cell.length_a   1.000
_cell.length_b   1.000
_cell.length_c   1.000
_cell.angle_alpha   90.00
_cell.angle_beta   90.00
_cell.angle_gamma   90.00
#
_symmetry.space_group_name_H-M   'P 1'
#
loop_
_entity.id
_entity.type
_entity.pdbx_description
1 polymer ?
#
loop_
_entity_poly.entity_id
_entity_poly.type
_entity_poly.pdbx_seq_one_letter_code
_entity_poly.pdbx_strand_id
1 'polypeptide(L)' 'MRALRFIGLATVTAIAPIAVILGTGPAHADTDLGKPCAPEGAKVWGNPGPIYCERQADGQTQWVSIPVSAMCVAFCVNHP' A
#
# COMPACT_ATOMS: atom_id res chain seq x y z
N MET A 1 19.95 14.98 -35.63
CA MET A 1 19.74 15.21 -34.18
C MET A 1 18.32 14.86 -33.68
N ARG A 2 17.24 15.08 -34.44
CA ARG A 2 15.87 14.71 -34.00
C ARG A 2 15.66 13.20 -33.82
N ALA A 3 16.09 12.39 -34.79
CA ALA A 3 15.91 10.93 -34.76
C ALA A 3 16.54 10.26 -33.53
N LEU A 4 17.73 10.69 -33.12
CA LEU A 4 18.40 10.18 -31.90
C LEU A 4 17.61 10.49 -30.63
N ARG A 5 16.94 11.64 -30.55
CA ARG A 5 16.07 12.01 -29.43
C ARG A 5 14.81 11.15 -29.37
N PHE A 6 14.23 10.83 -30.54
CA PHE A 6 13.06 9.95 -30.62
C PHE A 6 13.38 8.52 -30.20
N ILE A 7 14.55 8.00 -30.61
CA ILE A 7 15.01 6.68 -30.20
C ILE A 7 15.23 6.64 -28.68
N GLY A 8 15.92 7.65 -28.11
CA GLY A 8 16.13 7.73 -26.67
C GLY A 8 14.81 7.77 -25.88
N LEU A 9 13.83 8.55 -26.33
CA LEU A 9 12.52 8.63 -25.68
C LEU A 9 11.78 7.29 -25.73
N ALA A 10 11.77 6.63 -26.89
CA ALA A 10 11.12 5.33 -27.07
C ALA A 10 11.72 4.25 -26.15
N THR A 11 13.06 4.24 -26.03
CA THR A 11 13.77 3.29 -25.18
C THR A 11 13.47 3.53 -23.70
N VAL A 12 13.42 4.79 -23.25
CA VAL A 12 13.05 5.13 -21.87
C VAL A 12 11.61 4.73 -21.58
N THR A 13 10.66 4.99 -22.47
CA THR A 13 9.26 4.60 -22.29
C THR A 13 9.05 3.09 -22.23
N ALA A 14 9.91 2.29 -22.90
CA ALA A 14 9.83 0.84 -22.86
C ALA A 14 10.47 0.23 -21.60
N ILE A 15 11.60 0.80 -21.15
CA ILE A 15 12.39 0.22 -20.05
C ILE A 15 11.95 0.73 -18.68
N ALA A 16 11.55 2.00 -18.57
CA ALA A 16 11.09 2.59 -17.31
C ALA A 16 9.97 1.80 -16.61
N PRO A 17 8.89 1.35 -17.29
CA PRO A 17 7.84 0.58 -16.60
C PRO A 17 8.34 -0.78 -16.09
N ILE A 18 9.27 -1.42 -16.80
CA ILE A 18 9.87 -2.69 -16.37
C ILE A 18 10.70 -2.46 -15.10
N ALA A 19 11.51 -1.40 -15.06
CA ALA A 19 12.30 -1.03 -13.89
C ALA A 19 11.41 -0.66 -12.69
N VAL A 20 10.28 0.03 -12.92
CA VAL A 20 9.30 0.32 -11.87
C VAL A 20 8.69 -0.98 -11.32
N ILE A 21 8.21 -1.88 -12.19
CA ILE A 21 7.59 -3.14 -11.76
C ILE A 21 8.57 -4.02 -10.97
N LEU A 22 9.84 -4.09 -11.40
CA LEU A 22 10.87 -4.86 -10.70
C LEU A 22 11.36 -4.18 -9.41
N GLY A 23 11.31 -2.85 -9.33
CA GLY A 23 11.74 -2.07 -8.17
C GLY A 23 10.64 -1.89 -7.12
N THR A 24 9.37 -2.01 -7.49
CA THR A 24 8.27 -2.06 -6.54
C THR A 24 8.26 -3.42 -5.86
N GLY A 25 8.89 -3.50 -4.69
CA GLY A 25 8.72 -4.65 -3.79
C GLY A 25 7.25 -4.84 -3.39
N PRO A 26 6.89 -5.99 -2.77
CA PRO A 26 5.57 -6.17 -2.19
C PRO A 26 5.26 -5.00 -1.25
N ALA A 27 3.99 -4.61 -1.13
CA ALA A 27 3.67 -3.54 -0.19
C ALA A 27 4.15 -4.00 1.19
N HIS A 28 4.75 -3.09 1.94
CA HIS A 28 5.56 -3.41 3.12
C HIS A 28 4.83 -4.33 4.11
N ALA A 29 3.50 -4.32 4.07
CA ALA A 29 2.62 -4.97 5.01
C ALA A 29 1.89 -6.23 4.46
N ASP A 30 2.27 -6.73 3.28
CA ASP A 30 1.63 -7.89 2.63
C ASP A 30 1.69 -9.18 3.47
N THR A 31 2.69 -9.29 4.34
CA THR A 31 2.87 -10.47 5.21
C THR A 31 2.66 -10.15 6.69
N ASP A 32 2.20 -8.96 7.02
CA ASP A 32 2.26 -8.44 8.39
C ASP A 32 1.00 -8.64 9.20
N LEU A 33 -0.06 -9.20 8.61
CA LEU A 33 -1.31 -9.52 9.31
C LEU A 33 -1.04 -10.41 10.55
N GLY A 34 -1.55 -10.01 11.71
CA GLY A 34 -1.35 -10.69 12.99
C GLY A 34 0.05 -10.52 13.59
N LYS A 35 0.99 -9.86 12.90
CA LYS A 35 2.30 -9.54 13.49
C LYS A 35 2.22 -8.33 14.42
N PRO A 36 3.10 -8.27 15.43
CA PRO A 36 3.23 -7.10 16.27
C PRO A 36 3.45 -5.81 15.45
N CYS A 37 2.81 -4.74 15.87
CA CYS A 37 2.87 -3.45 15.18
C CYS A 37 3.04 -2.27 16.15
N ALA A 38 3.57 -1.16 15.63
CA ALA A 38 3.64 0.12 16.33
C ALA A 38 3.79 1.27 15.33
N PRO A 39 3.30 2.49 15.65
CA PRO A 39 2.44 2.82 16.78
C PRO A 39 0.99 2.34 16.59
N GLU A 40 0.26 2.17 17.69
CA GLU A 40 -1.19 1.89 17.67
C GLU A 40 -1.93 2.96 16.85
N GLY A 41 -2.85 2.53 15.99
CA GLY A 41 -3.57 3.40 15.06
C GLY A 41 -2.84 3.72 13.76
N ALA A 42 -1.59 3.27 13.58
CA ALA A 42 -0.90 3.37 12.29
C ALA A 42 -1.69 2.67 11.20
N LYS A 43 -1.74 3.25 10.00
CA LYS A 43 -2.42 2.70 8.82
C LYS A 43 -1.43 2.55 7.69
N VAL A 44 -1.41 1.38 7.06
CA VAL A 44 -0.54 1.08 5.92
C VAL A 44 -1.32 0.29 4.87
N TRP A 45 -0.78 0.25 3.65
CA TRP A 45 -1.34 -0.58 2.60
C TRP A 45 -0.63 -1.93 2.57
N GLY A 46 -1.37 -3.00 2.82
CA GLY A 46 -0.91 -4.37 2.58
C GLY A 46 -1.60 -4.98 1.36
N ASN A 47 -1.46 -6.28 1.19
CA ASN A 47 -2.08 -7.08 0.16
C ASN A 47 -3.02 -8.08 0.85
N PRO A 48 -4.34 -8.06 0.56
CA PRO A 48 -4.99 -7.42 -0.59
C PRO A 48 -5.53 -6.00 -0.36
N GLY A 49 -5.28 -5.36 0.79
CA GLY A 49 -5.86 -4.05 1.09
C GLY A 49 -5.24 -3.35 2.31
N PRO A 50 -5.82 -2.23 2.74
CA PRO A 50 -5.31 -1.46 3.86
C PRO A 50 -5.50 -2.21 5.17
N ILE A 51 -4.51 -2.04 6.03
CA ILE A 51 -4.46 -2.63 7.36
C ILE A 51 -4.13 -1.53 8.37
N TYR A 52 -4.49 -1.75 9.63
CA TYR A 52 -4.17 -0.84 10.72
C TYR A 52 -3.63 -1.58 11.94
N CYS A 53 -2.86 -0.86 12.74
CA CYS A 53 -2.31 -1.37 13.98
C CYS A 53 -3.35 -1.22 15.09
N GLU A 54 -3.86 -2.34 15.60
CA GLU A 54 -4.92 -2.37 16.62
C GLU A 54 -4.46 -3.09 17.87
N ARG A 55 -4.83 -2.58 19.05
CA ARG A 55 -4.67 -3.32 20.31
C ARG A 55 -5.72 -4.43 20.40
N GLN A 56 -5.23 -5.66 20.53
CA GLN A 56 -6.02 -6.85 20.72
C GLN A 56 -6.46 -7.01 22.18
N ALA A 57 -7.39 -7.94 22.44
CA ALA A 57 -7.91 -8.21 23.78
C ALA A 57 -6.85 -8.69 24.79
N ASP A 58 -5.72 -9.21 24.30
CA ASP A 58 -4.56 -9.62 25.10
C ASP A 58 -3.64 -8.45 25.48
N GLY A 59 -3.95 -7.23 25.03
CA GLY A 59 -3.17 -6.01 25.27
C GLY A 59 -2.03 -5.78 24.27
N GLN A 60 -1.72 -6.74 23.40
CA GLN A 60 -0.72 -6.59 22.35
C GLN A 60 -1.27 -5.86 21.13
N THR A 61 -0.41 -5.13 20.41
CA THR A 61 -0.80 -4.45 19.17
C THR A 61 -0.42 -5.30 17.97
N GLN A 62 -1.38 -5.54 17.08
CA GLN A 62 -1.17 -6.34 15.86
C GLN A 62 -1.77 -5.67 14.63
N TRP A 63 -1.19 -5.93 13.46
CA TRP A 63 -1.78 -5.49 12.20
C TRP A 63 -3.03 -6.29 11.88
N VAL A 64 -4.13 -5.59 11.63
CA VAL A 64 -5.43 -6.16 11.28
C VAL A 64 -5.96 -5.52 9.99
N SER A 65 -6.78 -6.25 9.25
CA SER A 65 -7.38 -5.73 8.02
C SER A 65 -8.43 -4.67 8.32
N ILE A 66 -8.42 -3.56 7.56
CA ILE A 66 -9.54 -2.63 7.55
C ILE A 66 -10.57 -3.21 6.57
N PRO A 67 -11.77 -3.63 7.03
CA PRO A 67 -12.79 -4.10 6.10
C PRO A 67 -13.22 -2.95 5.19
N VAL A 68 -13.60 -3.27 3.95
CA VAL A 68 -14.05 -2.28 2.95
C VAL A 68 -15.20 -1.42 3.46
N SER A 69 -16.09 -2.00 4.28
CA SER A 69 -17.18 -1.27 4.94
C SER A 69 -16.72 -0.21 5.95
N ALA A 70 -15.52 -0.33 6.51
CA ALA A 70 -14.93 0.63 7.43
C ALA A 70 -14.00 1.65 6.74
N MET A 71 -13.79 1.51 5.42
CA MET A 71 -13.00 2.47 4.65
C MET A 71 -13.81 3.73 4.37
N CYS A 72 -13.67 4.70 5.27
CA CYS A 72 -14.23 6.03 5.12
C CYS A 72 -13.33 6.88 4.20
N VAL A 73 -13.46 6.75 2.88
CA VAL A 73 -12.49 7.34 1.92
C VAL A 73 -12.85 8.76 1.47
N ALA A 74 -14.11 9.22 1.61
CA ALA A 74 -14.49 10.60 1.30
C ALA A 74 -15.88 11.02 1.79
N PHE A 75 -16.83 10.09 1.90
CA PHE A 75 -18.19 10.37 2.34
C PHE A 75 -18.54 9.46 3.52
N CYS A 76 -18.05 9.81 4.71
CA CYS A 76 -18.67 9.30 5.93
C CYS A 76 -20.01 10.03 6.06
N VAL A 77 -21.05 9.49 5.44
CA VAL A 77 -22.41 9.84 5.88
C VAL A 77 -22.46 9.38 7.33
N ASN A 78 -22.52 10.34 8.25
CA ASN A 78 -22.93 10.11 9.64
C ASN A 78 -24.12 9.14 9.58
N HIS A 79 -23.92 7.88 9.95
CA HIS A 79 -25.04 7.07 10.39
C HIS A 79 -25.47 7.68 11.73
N PRO A 80 -26.71 8.21 11.82
CA PRO A 80 -27.20 8.84 13.04
C PRO A 80 -27.24 7.87 14.22
#